data_AF-A0A7X4WFC4-F1
#
_entry.id   AF-A0A7X4WFC4-F1
#
_cell.length_a   1.000
_cell.length_b   1.000
_cell.length_c   1.000
_cell.angle_alpha   90.00
_cell.angle_beta   90.00
_cell.angle_gamma   90.00
#
_symmetry.space_group_name_H-M   'P 1'
#
loop_
_entity.id
_entity.type
_entity.pdbx_description
1 polymer ?
#
loop_
_entity_poly.entity_id
_entity_poly.type
_entity_poly.pdbx_seq_one_letter_code
_entity_poly.pdbx_strand_id
1 'polypeptide(L)'
;MRLLIGLIGIAVAFSGLVIAAEPRLILDFIDRHKKQLWLHCAAVAVRLLIGYLLIEYADSTDFPLVVAAIGWISIIAAIFLLILGRGNFKKLISWAVNLNDIQGRFAGIFAALFGAFMVYIIL
;
A
#
# COMPACT_ATOMS: atom_id res chain seq x y z
N MET A 1 20.62 -3.19 0.92
CA MET A 1 19.71 -3.24 -0.25
C MET A 1 18.57 -4.21 0.02
N ARG A 2 18.83 -5.51 0.20
CA ARG A 2 17.88 -6.52 0.73
C ARG A 2 17.11 -6.05 1.99
N LEU A 3 17.83 -5.48 2.97
CA LEU A 3 17.24 -4.92 4.20
C LEU A 3 16.12 -3.88 3.97
N LEU A 4 16.19 -3.10 2.88
CA LEU A 4 15.22 -2.02 2.64
C LEU A 4 13.86 -2.58 2.22
N ILE A 5 13.84 -3.55 1.30
CA ILE A 5 12.58 -4.22 0.92
C ILE A 5 12.05 -5.09 2.06
N GLY A 6 12.93 -5.58 2.95
CA GLY A 6 12.53 -6.27 4.17
C GLY A 6 11.83 -5.32 5.15
N LEU A 7 12.36 -4.10 5.30
CA LEU A 7 11.75 -3.07 6.12
C LEU A 7 10.39 -2.60 5.56
N ILE A 8 10.28 -2.48 4.24
CA ILE A 8 8.99 -2.24 3.56
C ILE A 8 8.02 -3.40 3.86
N GLY A 9 8.45 -4.64 3.70
CA GLY A 9 7.65 -5.83 3.99
C GLY A 9 7.15 -5.87 5.43
N ILE A 10 8.03 -5.60 6.41
CA ILE A 10 7.67 -5.50 7.84
C ILE A 10 6.65 -4.37 8.07
N ALA A 11 6.88 -3.19 7.50
CA ALA A 11 5.96 -2.06 7.64
C ALA A 11 4.57 -2.36 7.08
N VAL A 12 4.52 -3.01 5.91
CA VAL A 12 3.26 -3.45 5.28
C VAL A 12 2.60 -4.54 6.09
N ALA A 13 3.37 -5.52 6.58
CA ALA A 13 2.84 -6.61 7.40
C ALA A 13 2.21 -6.08 8.70
N PHE A 14 2.94 -5.20 9.39
CA PHE A 14 2.48 -4.57 10.63
C PHE A 14 1.23 -3.71 10.39
N SER A 15 1.25 -2.88 9.34
CA SER A 15 0.09 -2.07 8.98
C SER A 15 -1.13 -2.95 8.66
N GLY A 16 -0.93 -4.07 7.94
CA GLY A 16 -1.96 -5.05 7.67
C GLY A 16 -2.53 -5.70 8.94
N LEU A 17 -1.67 -6.07 9.89
CA LEU A 17 -2.11 -6.61 11.19
C LEU A 17 -2.93 -5.60 11.99
N VAL A 18 -2.53 -4.33 12.01
CA VAL A 18 -3.32 -3.26 12.67
C VAL A 18 -4.70 -3.13 12.03
N ILE A 19 -4.78 -3.10 10.70
CA ILE A 19 -6.05 -3.04 9.97
C ILE A 19 -6.89 -4.31 10.22
N ALA A 20 -6.26 -5.48 10.30
CA ALA A 20 -6.93 -6.75 10.57
C ALA A 20 -7.50 -6.84 12.00
N ALA A 21 -6.81 -6.26 12.97
CA ALA A 21 -7.29 -6.21 14.36
C ALA A 21 -8.44 -5.22 14.50
N GLU A 22 -8.20 -3.97 14.08
CA GLU A 22 -9.12 -2.85 14.23
C GLU A 22 -9.08 -1.96 12.97
N PRO A 23 -9.91 -2.25 11.95
CA PRO A 23 -9.90 -1.51 10.69
C PRO A 23 -10.32 -0.05 10.87
N ARG A 24 -11.16 0.25 11.88
CA ARG A 24 -11.69 1.59 12.12
C ARG A 24 -10.60 2.60 12.49
N LEU A 25 -9.51 2.17 13.12
CA LEU A 25 -8.36 3.05 13.42
C LEU A 25 -7.84 3.75 12.16
N ILE A 26 -7.69 3.00 11.07
CA ILE A 26 -7.17 3.54 9.80
C ILE A 26 -8.28 4.18 8.98
N LEU A 27 -9.46 3.55 8.88
CA LEU A 27 -10.57 4.08 8.10
C LEU A 27 -11.06 5.44 8.64
N ASP A 28 -11.18 5.60 9.95
CA ASP A 28 -11.58 6.86 10.58
C ASP A 28 -10.49 7.94 10.41
N PHE A 29 -9.21 7.56 10.47
CA PHE A 29 -8.11 8.49 10.22
C PHE A 29 -8.15 9.02 8.78
N ILE A 30 -8.37 8.12 7.81
CA ILE A 30 -8.53 8.47 6.40
C ILE A 30 -9.77 9.35 6.22
N ASP A 31 -10.89 9.03 6.88
CA ASP A 31 -12.13 9.80 6.76
C ASP A 31 -11.97 11.26 7.21
N ARG A 32 -11.30 11.46 8.36
CA ARG A 32 -10.99 12.80 8.90
C ARG A 32 -10.14 13.63 7.94
N HIS A 33 -9.27 12.99 7.15
CA HIS A 33 -8.31 13.68 6.28
C HIS A 33 -8.65 13.59 4.78
N LYS A 34 -9.73 12.90 4.38
CA LYS A 34 -10.07 12.65 2.96
C LYS A 34 -10.24 13.90 2.11
N LYS A 35 -10.56 15.03 2.74
CA LYS A 35 -10.70 16.32 2.05
C LYS A 35 -9.37 17.03 1.82
N GLN A 36 -8.32 16.68 2.56
CA GLN A 36 -7.04 17.38 2.54
C GLN A 36 -6.19 16.97 1.32
N LEU A 37 -5.47 17.93 0.74
CA LEU A 37 -4.64 17.69 -0.46
C LEU A 37 -3.51 16.70 -0.18
N TRP A 38 -2.91 16.80 1.00
CA TRP A 38 -1.75 15.99 1.36
C TRP A 38 -2.06 14.49 1.31
N LEU A 39 -3.30 14.05 1.57
CA LEU A 39 -3.64 12.63 1.53
C LEU A 39 -3.52 12.07 0.10
N HIS A 40 -3.98 12.83 -0.90
CA HIS A 40 -3.84 12.46 -2.31
C HIS A 40 -2.37 12.49 -2.72
N CYS A 41 -1.66 13.57 -2.40
CA CYS A 41 -0.23 13.69 -2.69
C CYS A 41 0.59 12.57 -2.04
N ALA A 42 0.32 12.24 -0.77
CA ALA A 42 0.97 11.15 -0.05
C ALA A 42 0.64 9.79 -0.67
N ALA A 43 -0.63 9.54 -1.01
CA ALA A 43 -1.04 8.28 -1.64
C ALA A 43 -0.33 8.02 -2.98
N VAL A 44 -0.05 9.08 -3.75
CA VAL A 44 0.73 9.02 -4.99
C VAL A 44 2.22 8.89 -4.69
N ALA A 45 2.78 9.79 -3.86
CA ALA A 45 4.21 9.86 -3.58
C ALA A 45 4.74 8.57 -2.95
N VAL A 46 4.01 8.03 -1.97
CA VAL A 46 4.37 6.75 -1.31
C VAL A 46 4.34 5.60 -2.32
N ARG A 47 3.34 5.54 -3.22
CA ARG A 47 3.26 4.48 -4.25
C ARG A 47 4.38 4.59 -5.30
N LEU A 48 4.74 5.80 -5.72
CA LEU A 48 5.87 6.02 -6.62
C LEU A 48 7.18 5.64 -5.94
N LEU A 49 7.40 6.08 -4.70
CA LEU A 49 8.62 5.79 -3.95
C LEU A 49 8.78 4.28 -3.73
N ILE A 50 7.75 3.61 -3.19
CA ILE A 50 7.78 2.16 -2.98
C ILE A 50 7.95 1.43 -4.32
N GLY A 51 7.20 1.82 -5.35
CA GLY A 51 7.27 1.17 -6.66
C GLY A 51 8.66 1.27 -7.29
N TYR A 52 9.26 2.46 -7.25
CA TYR A 52 10.62 2.70 -7.71
C TYR A 52 11.64 1.85 -6.93
N LEU A 53 11.57 1.87 -5.61
CA LEU A 53 12.49 1.10 -4.75
C LEU A 53 12.37 -0.41 -5.00
N LEU A 54 11.17 -0.93 -5.28
CA LEU A 54 11.01 -2.35 -5.59
C LEU A 54 11.61 -2.71 -6.94
N ILE A 55 11.45 -1.88 -7.98
CA ILE A 55 12.04 -2.15 -9.30
C ILE A 55 13.57 -2.06 -9.23
N GLU A 56 14.10 -1.01 -8.60
CA GLU A 56 15.54 -0.76 -8.49
C GLU A 56 16.28 -1.90 -7.78
N TYR A 57 15.67 -2.49 -6.75
CA TYR A 57 16.28 -3.55 -5.95
C TYR A 57 15.75 -4.95 -6.28
N ALA A 58 14.95 -5.11 -7.32
CA ALA A 58 14.35 -6.40 -7.70
C ALA A 58 15.41 -7.48 -7.93
N ASP A 59 16.45 -7.17 -8.70
CA ASP A 59 17.53 -8.12 -9.06
C ASP A 59 18.34 -8.61 -7.86
N SER A 60 18.23 -7.92 -6.71
CA SER A 60 18.88 -8.33 -5.46
C SER A 60 18.08 -9.37 -4.67
N THR A 61 16.86 -9.73 -5.10
CA THR A 61 15.97 -10.67 -4.42
C THR A 61 15.99 -12.06 -5.05
N ASP A 62 15.45 -13.06 -4.37
CA ASP A 62 15.38 -14.42 -4.92
C ASP A 62 14.26 -14.57 -5.95
N PHE A 63 13.36 -13.58 -6.05
CA PHE A 63 12.27 -13.52 -7.03
C PHE A 63 12.22 -12.17 -7.78
N PRO A 64 13.24 -11.80 -8.58
CA PRO A 64 13.32 -10.48 -9.20
C PRO A 64 12.10 -10.10 -10.03
N LEU A 65 11.58 -11.06 -10.83
CA LEU A 65 10.41 -10.83 -11.68
C LEU A 65 9.16 -10.45 -10.85
N VAL A 66 8.95 -11.11 -9.71
CA VAL A 66 7.79 -10.87 -8.84
C VAL A 66 7.90 -9.49 -8.19
N VAL A 67 9.07 -9.15 -7.67
CA VAL A 67 9.32 -7.86 -7.02
C VAL A 67 9.19 -6.70 -8.01
N ALA A 68 9.76 -6.85 -9.21
CA ALA A 68 9.63 -5.86 -10.28
C ALA A 68 8.15 -5.70 -10.71
N ALA A 69 7.40 -6.79 -10.85
CA ALA A 69 5.99 -6.74 -11.22
C ALA A 69 5.16 -5.97 -10.18
N ILE A 70 5.38 -6.23 -8.88
CA ILE A 70 4.75 -5.48 -7.78
C ILE A 70 5.11 -4.00 -7.86
N GLY A 71 6.39 -3.69 -8.12
CA GLY A 71 6.86 -2.31 -8.26
C GLY A 71 6.16 -1.58 -9.41
N TRP A 72 6.05 -2.22 -10.58
CA TRP A 72 5.31 -1.68 -11.73
C TRP A 72 3.81 -1.49 -11.44
N ILE A 73 3.15 -2.45 -10.77
CA ILE A 73 1.76 -2.30 -10.34
C ILE A 73 1.59 -1.07 -9.44
N SER A 74 2.53 -0.84 -8.51
CA SER A 74 2.50 0.33 -7.63
C SER A 74 2.64 1.65 -8.39
N ILE A 75 3.56 1.73 -9.36
CA ILE A 75 3.74 2.91 -10.21
C ILE A 75 2.51 3.16 -11.06
N ILE A 76 1.97 2.13 -11.71
CA ILE A 76 0.76 2.23 -12.52
C ILE A 76 -0.40 2.72 -11.66
N ALA A 77 -0.58 2.18 -10.46
CA ALA A 77 -1.61 2.64 -9.53
C ALA A 77 -1.43 4.13 -9.15
N ALA A 78 -0.19 4.59 -8.94
CA ALA A 78 0.08 6.00 -8.67
C ALA A 78 -0.29 6.91 -9.85
N ILE A 79 0.03 6.49 -11.07
CA ILE A 79 -0.33 7.20 -12.31
C ILE A 79 -1.85 7.25 -12.46
N PHE A 80 -2.55 6.13 -12.23
CA PHE A 80 -4.01 6.11 -12.20
C PHE A 80 -4.58 7.10 -11.18
N LEU A 81 -4.02 7.18 -9.97
CA LEU A 81 -4.46 8.15 -8.96
C LEU A 81 -4.20 9.61 -9.39
N LEU A 82 -3.16 9.88 -10.16
CA LEU A 82 -2.91 11.20 -10.73
C LEU A 82 -3.93 11.55 -11.82
N ILE A 83 -4.17 10.64 -12.77
CA ILE A 83 -5.10 10.82 -13.89
C ILE A 83 -6.54 10.97 -13.39
N LEU A 84 -6.93 10.17 -12.40
CA LEU A 84 -8.27 10.16 -11.82
C LEU A 84 -8.67 11.55 -11.26
N GLY A 85 -7.68 12.32 -10.80
CA GLY A 85 -7.85 13.65 -10.24
C GLY A 85 -8.49 13.65 -8.85
N ARG A 86 -8.46 14.81 -8.18
CA ARG A 86 -8.85 14.93 -6.77
C ARG A 86 -10.33 14.65 -6.50
N GLY A 87 -11.21 15.02 -7.43
CA GLY A 87 -12.66 14.83 -7.26
C GLY A 87 -13.04 13.35 -7.17
N ASN A 88 -12.52 12.53 -8.08
CA ASN A 88 -12.75 11.10 -8.10
C ASN A 88 -11.93 10.36 -7.04
N PHE A 89 -10.73 10.82 -6.69
CA PHE A 89 -9.98 10.31 -5.54
C PHE A 89 -10.81 10.39 -4.24
N LYS A 90 -11.47 11.53 -3.99
CA LYS A 90 -12.36 11.66 -2.81
C LYS A 90 -13.51 10.66 -2.83
N LYS A 91 -14.09 10.38 -4.02
CA LYS A 91 -15.14 9.35 -4.17
C LYS A 91 -14.60 7.95 -3.86
N LEU A 92 -13.41 7.61 -4.39
CA LEU A 92 -12.73 6.34 -4.13
C LEU A 92 -12.45 6.15 -2.64
N ILE A 93 -11.92 7.18 -1.97
CA ILE A 93 -11.66 7.13 -0.54
C ILE A 93 -12.96 7.04 0.26
N SER A 94 -14.02 7.77 -0.13
CA SER A 94 -15.31 7.66 0.55
C SER A 94 -15.93 6.28 0.40
N TRP A 95 -15.74 5.61 -0.74
CA TRP A 95 -16.12 4.22 -0.92
C TRP A 95 -15.32 3.30 -0.01
N ALA A 96 -14.00 3.49 0.07
CA ALA A 96 -13.11 2.68 0.91
C ALA A 96 -13.39 2.83 2.41
N VAL A 97 -13.71 4.04 2.88
CA VAL A 97 -14.08 4.29 4.29
C VAL A 97 -15.41 3.64 4.66
N ASN A 98 -16.34 3.53 3.71
CA ASN A 98 -17.65 2.90 3.93
C ASN A 98 -17.61 1.36 3.87
N LEU A 99 -16.43 0.75 3.71
CA LEU A 99 -16.29 -0.70 3.83
C LEU A 99 -16.66 -1.13 5.25
N ASN A 100 -17.35 -2.26 5.35
CA ASN A 100 -17.69 -2.81 6.66
C ASN A 100 -16.44 -3.38 7.35
N ASP A 101 -16.54 -3.62 8.67
CA ASP A 101 -15.42 -4.12 9.46
C ASP A 101 -14.88 -5.44 8.89
N ILE A 102 -15.75 -6.32 8.38
CA ILE A 102 -15.35 -7.62 7.80
C ILE A 102 -14.46 -7.41 6.57
N GLN A 103 -14.87 -6.54 5.64
CA GLN A 103 -14.09 -6.20 4.44
C GLN A 103 -12.77 -5.53 4.80
N GLY A 104 -12.78 -4.60 5.75
CA GLY A 104 -11.57 -3.97 6.28
C GLY A 104 -10.60 -5.00 6.86
N ARG A 105 -11.10 -5.95 7.65
CA ARG A 105 -10.29 -7.02 8.23
C ARG A 105 -9.68 -7.93 7.18
N PHE A 106 -10.45 -8.34 6.17
CA PHE A 106 -9.91 -9.14 5.06
C PHE A 106 -8.83 -8.39 4.28
N ALA A 107 -9.01 -7.09 4.03
CA ALA A 107 -7.98 -6.27 3.41
C ALA A 107 -6.71 -6.19 4.29
N GLY A 108 -6.86 -6.07 5.61
CA GLY A 108 -5.77 -6.12 6.57
C GLY A 108 -5.02 -7.45 6.57
N ILE A 109 -5.74 -8.58 6.59
CA ILE A 109 -5.14 -9.93 6.52
C ILE A 109 -4.37 -10.08 5.21
N PHE A 110 -4.96 -9.66 4.09
CA PHE A 110 -4.28 -9.72 2.79
C PHE A 110 -3.01 -8.88 2.78
N ALA A 111 -3.05 -7.66 3.32
CA ALA A 111 -1.89 -6.80 3.48
C ALA A 111 -0.83 -7.42 4.40
N ALA A 112 -1.25 -8.06 5.49
CA ALA A 112 -0.36 -8.72 6.44
C ALA A 112 0.40 -9.89 5.78
N LEU A 113 -0.33 -10.76 5.07
CA LEU A 113 0.24 -11.88 4.31
C LEU A 113 1.16 -11.39 3.20
N PHE A 114 0.76 -10.34 2.49
CA PHE A 114 1.57 -9.74 1.44
C PHE A 114 2.88 -9.17 2.00
N GLY A 115 2.83 -8.44 3.12
CA GLY A 115 4.02 -7.93 3.79
C GLY A 115 4.93 -9.05 4.30
N ALA A 116 4.37 -10.11 4.89
CA ALA A 116 5.13 -11.27 5.32
C ALA A 116 5.81 -11.99 4.15
N PHE A 117 5.11 -12.13 3.02
CA PHE A 117 5.69 -12.65 1.78
C PHE A 117 6.84 -11.77 1.29
N MET A 118 6.72 -10.44 1.35
CA MET A 118 7.81 -9.54 0.99
C MET A 118 9.04 -9.69 1.90
N VAL A 119 8.87 -10.07 3.17
CA VAL A 119 10.02 -10.38 4.04
C VAL A 119 10.64 -11.72 3.66
N TYR A 120 9.81 -12.72 3.34
CA TYR A 120 10.26 -14.06 2.96
C TYR A 120 11.13 -14.07 1.70
N ILE A 121 10.79 -13.31 0.65
CA ILE A 121 11.54 -13.31 -0.63
C ILE A 121 12.97 -12.71 -0.55
N ILE A 122 13.38 -12.27 0.63
CA ILE A 122 14.68 -11.64 0.90
C ILE A 122 15.57 -12.53 1.76
N LEU A 123 14.95 -13.45 2.51
CA LEU A 123 15.57 -14.44 3.38
C LEU A 123 16.16 -15.56 2.55
#